data_AF-A0A820LVK4-F1
#
_entry.id   AF-A0A820LVK4-F1
#
_cell.length_a   1.000
_cell.length_b   1.000
_cell.length_c   1.000
_cell.angle_alpha   90.00
_cell.angle_beta   90.00
_cell.angle_gamma   90.00
#
_symmetry.space_group_name_H-M   'P 1'
#
loop_
_entity.id
_entity.type
_entity.pdbx_description
1 polymer ?
#
loop_
_entity_poly.entity_id
_entity_poly.type
_entity_poly.pdbx_seq_one_letter_code
_entity_poly.pdbx_strand_id
1 'polypeptide(L)'
;YADLQAEIEEYKELAASRLTELEKLMSDHEISKREVEILKNKLRSLPEELINETPEFKCLQSRYTALVNESVHLRHQLAEARELVKCTKTIYDHHFEKIEQEEFENQRKLHANIEQVVADLADARRDYDLLQVEYEKVLIANQQSVPITRDMRSLI
;
A
#
# COMPACT_ATOMS: atom_id res chain seq x y z
N TYR A 1 49.22 95.33 38.16
CA TYR A 1 49.91 94.77 36.98
C TYR A 1 50.18 93.28 37.17
N ALA A 2 50.81 92.83 38.26
CA ALA A 2 51.04 91.40 38.51
C ALA A 2 49.75 90.58 38.67
N ASP A 3 48.77 91.05 39.45
CA ASP A 3 47.52 90.30 39.69
C ASP A 3 46.69 90.09 38.43
N LEU A 4 46.58 91.13 37.60
CA LEU A 4 45.89 91.08 36.31
C LEU A 4 46.56 90.08 35.35
N GLN A 5 47.87 89.90 35.47
CA GLN A 5 48.66 89.01 34.64
C GLN A 5 48.52 87.55 35.09
N ALA A 6 48.39 87.32 36.40
CA ALA A 6 48.06 86.01 36.97
C ALA A 6 46.64 85.57 36.57
N GLU A 7 45.66 86.47 36.64
CA GLU A 7 44.28 86.19 36.25
C GLU A 7 44.16 85.82 34.76
N ILE A 8 44.89 86.52 33.89
CA ILE A 8 44.97 86.18 32.46
C ILE A 8 45.54 84.77 32.23
N GLU A 9 46.54 84.37 33.01
CA GLU A 9 47.16 83.05 32.86
C GLU A 9 46.23 81.93 33.35
N GLU A 10 45.52 82.15 34.45
CA GLU A 10 44.48 81.24 34.95
C GLU A 10 43.36 81.03 33.92
N TYR A 11 42.90 82.11 33.25
CA TYR A 11 41.90 81.99 32.20
C TYR A 11 42.40 81.22 30.97
N LYS A 12 43.68 81.36 30.60
CA LYS A 12 44.27 80.57 29.50
C LYS A 12 44.37 79.10 29.85
N GLU A 13 44.80 78.77 31.06
CA GLU A 13 44.87 77.38 31.54
C GLU A 13 43.47 76.75 31.57
N LEU A 14 42.47 77.50 32.06
CA LEU A 14 41.08 77.06 32.05
C LEU A 14 40.55 76.83 30.62
N ALA A 15 40.84 77.75 29.70
CA ALA A 15 40.44 77.62 28.30
C ALA A 15 41.10 76.40 27.63
N ALA A 16 42.39 76.15 27.88
CA ALA A 16 43.11 74.98 27.38
C ALA A 16 42.54 73.67 27.94
N SER A 17 42.21 73.65 29.23
CA SER A 17 41.56 72.49 29.88
C SER A 17 40.20 72.20 29.27
N ARG A 18 39.36 73.23 29.07
CA ARG A 18 38.04 73.10 28.44
C ARG A 18 38.11 72.64 26.99
N LEU A 19 39.09 73.13 26.22
CA LEU A 19 39.32 72.66 24.85
C LEU A 19 39.65 71.17 24.84
N THR A 20 40.54 70.72 25.73
CA THR A 20 40.92 69.31 25.86
C THR A 20 39.73 68.43 26.25
N GLU A 21 38.88 68.89 27.18
CA GLU A 21 37.64 68.19 27.53
C GLU A 21 36.68 68.07 26.34
N LEU A 22 36.53 69.13 25.55
CA LEU A 22 35.68 69.12 24.35
C LEU A 22 36.21 68.19 23.26
N GLU A 23 37.51 68.18 23.01
CA GLU A 23 38.15 67.27 22.05
C GLU A 23 37.95 65.81 22.46
N LYS A 24 38.11 65.51 23.76
CA LYS A 24 37.84 64.19 24.31
C LYS A 24 36.36 63.81 24.14
N LEU A 25 35.44 64.71 24.48
CA LEU A 25 34.01 64.46 24.37
C LEU A 25 33.57 64.25 22.91
N MET A 26 34.16 64.99 21.96
CA MET A 26 33.94 64.79 20.53
C MET A 26 34.44 63.42 20.05
N SER A 27 35.62 63.01 20.51
CA SER A 27 36.16 61.68 20.23
C SER A 27 35.25 60.58 20.77
N ASP A 28 34.85 60.68 22.03
CA ASP A 28 33.96 59.71 22.68
C ASP A 28 32.60 59.63 21.97
N HIS A 29 32.06 60.78 21.55
CA HIS A 29 30.81 60.84 20.78
C HIS A 29 30.92 60.09 19.43
N GLU A 30 32.00 60.28 18.69
CA GLU A 30 32.22 59.60 17.40
C GLU A 30 32.42 58.09 17.56
N ILE A 31 33.04 57.64 18.65
CA ILE A 31 33.14 56.20 18.98
C ILE A 31 31.74 55.64 19.26
N SER A 32 30.97 56.30 20.12
CA SER A 32 29.60 55.88 20.47
C SER A 32 28.70 55.82 19.24
N LYS A 33 28.78 56.82 18.36
CA LYS A 33 28.01 56.88 17.12
C LYS A 33 28.34 55.72 16.18
N ARG A 34 29.62 55.35 16.06
CA ARG A 34 30.04 54.17 15.29
C ARG A 34 29.50 52.87 15.90
N GLU A 35 29.54 52.74 17.22
CA GLU A 35 29.05 51.56 17.92
C GLU A 35 27.53 51.37 17.74
N VAL A 36 26.76 52.45 17.82
CA VAL A 36 25.31 52.44 17.52
C VAL A 36 25.03 51.92 16.12
N GLU A 37 25.82 52.32 15.13
CA GLU A 37 25.59 51.91 13.74
C GLU A 37 25.99 50.45 13.48
N ILE A 38 27.02 49.95 14.17
CA ILE A 38 27.34 48.52 14.19
C ILE A 38 26.19 47.72 14.81
N LEU A 39 25.66 48.18 15.96
CA LEU A 39 24.55 47.51 16.65
C LEU A 39 23.26 47.52 15.82
N LYS A 40 22.92 48.65 15.18
CA LYS A 40 21.77 48.73 14.26
C LYS A 40 21.90 47.75 13.09
N ASN A 41 23.10 47.62 12.51
CA ASN A 41 23.34 46.68 11.42
C ASN A 41 23.17 45.22 11.89
N LYS A 42 23.69 44.87 13.08
CA LYS A 42 23.46 43.56 13.69
C LYS A 42 21.98 43.29 13.96
N LEU A 43 21.22 44.30 14.36
CA LEU A 43 19.79 44.17 14.64
C LEU A 43 18.95 43.96 13.36
N ARG A 44 19.40 44.50 12.22
CA ARG A 44 18.72 44.35 10.91
C ARG A 44 18.84 42.95 10.32
N SER A 45 19.92 42.25 10.63
CA SER A 45 20.11 40.84 10.29
C SER A 45 19.86 40.00 11.53
N LEU A 46 18.59 39.68 11.81
CA LEU A 46 18.29 38.75 12.90
C LEU A 46 19.01 37.41 12.59
N PRO A 47 19.95 36.96 13.43
CA PRO A 47 20.73 35.76 13.14
C PRO A 47 19.82 34.56 13.02
N GLU A 48 20.06 33.70 12.04
CA GLU A 48 19.29 32.49 11.80
C GLU A 48 19.36 31.55 13.03
N GLU A 49 20.47 31.59 13.77
CA GLU A 49 20.62 30.89 15.05
C GLU A 49 19.58 31.32 16.09
N LEU A 50 19.28 32.63 16.17
CA LEU A 50 18.29 33.15 17.10
C LEU A 50 16.87 32.69 16.73
N ILE A 51 16.57 32.59 15.43
CA ILE A 51 15.29 32.05 14.94
C ILE A 51 15.18 30.57 15.30
N ASN A 52 16.25 29.79 15.10
CA ASN A 52 16.28 28.36 15.41
C ASN A 52 16.12 28.08 16.91
N GLU A 53 16.49 29.03 17.77
CA GLU A 53 16.33 28.92 19.21
C GLU A 53 14.90 29.22 19.70
N THR A 54 14.09 29.94 18.91
CA THR A 54 12.72 30.30 19.27
C THR A 54 11.84 29.06 19.53
N PRO A 55 10.92 29.11 20.50
CA PRO A 55 10.02 28.00 20.79
C PRO A 55 9.09 27.71 19.60
N GLU A 56 8.69 28.72 18.84
CA GLU A 56 7.84 28.58 17.65
C GLU A 56 8.54 27.76 16.57
N PHE A 57 9.81 28.08 16.27
CA PHE A 57 10.59 27.34 15.29
C PHE A 57 10.80 25.88 15.71
N LYS A 58 11.19 25.64 16.97
CA LYS A 58 11.37 24.27 17.50
C LYS A 58 10.09 23.46 17.45
N CYS A 59 8.95 24.08 17.78
CA CYS A 59 7.64 23.44 17.69
C CYS A 59 7.30 23.08 16.23
N LEU A 60 7.52 24.01 15.30
CA LEU A 60 7.30 23.79 13.87
C LEU A 60 8.21 22.68 13.31
N GLN A 61 9.50 22.70 13.66
CA GLN A 61 10.48 21.69 13.28
C GLN A 61 10.09 20.30 13.77
N SER A 62 9.67 20.19 15.04
CA SER A 62 9.17 18.93 15.61
C SER A 62 7.94 18.42 14.87
N ARG A 63 6.96 19.29 14.62
CA ARG A 63 5.74 18.93 13.88
C ARG A 63 6.02 18.52 12.44
N TYR A 64 6.92 19.24 11.76
CA TYR A 64 7.36 18.90 10.41
C TYR A 64 8.06 17.53 10.38
N THR A 65 8.94 17.27 11.34
CA THR A 65 9.65 15.99 11.46
C THR A 65 8.67 14.83 11.68
N ALA A 66 7.69 15.01 12.58
CA ALA A 66 6.63 14.01 12.80
C ALA A 66 5.84 13.74 11.51
N LEU A 67 5.45 14.78 10.77
CA LEU A 67 4.70 14.65 9.52
C LEU A 67 5.52 13.95 8.42
N VAL A 68 6.82 14.25 8.30
CA VAL A 68 7.71 13.57 7.35
C VAL A 68 7.83 12.09 7.69
N ASN A 69 8.00 11.75 8.98
CA ASN A 69 8.08 10.37 9.43
C ASN A 69 6.78 9.62 9.14
N GLU A 70 5.63 10.21 9.44
CA GLU A 70 4.31 9.64 9.12
C GLU A 70 4.14 9.44 7.61
N SER A 71 4.55 10.42 6.78
CA SER A 71 4.50 10.30 5.33
C SER A 71 5.39 9.17 4.79
N VAL A 72 6.59 9.00 5.34
CA VAL A 72 7.46 7.86 5.00
C VAL A 72 6.78 6.54 5.39
N HIS A 73 6.20 6.47 6.59
CA HIS A 73 5.52 5.27 7.06
C HIS A 73 4.31 4.90 6.20
N LEU A 74 3.45 5.87 5.87
CA LEU A 74 2.30 5.65 4.99
C LEU A 74 2.70 5.21 3.58
N ARG A 75 3.79 5.76 3.04
CA ARG A 75 4.34 5.30 1.74
C ARG A 75 4.80 3.86 1.79
N HIS A 76 5.40 3.43 2.90
CA HIS A 76 5.81 2.06 3.10
C HIS A 76 4.60 1.12 3.18
N GLN A 77 3.62 1.43 4.03
CA GLN A 77 2.38 0.65 4.13
C GLN A 77 1.64 0.54 2.78
N LEU A 78 1.61 1.62 2.00
CA LEU A 78 1.02 1.61 0.66
C LEU A 78 1.76 0.66 -0.30
N ALA A 79 3.09 0.59 -0.21
CA ALA A 79 3.89 -0.34 -1.01
C ALA A 79 3.61 -1.79 -0.60
N GLU A 80 3.57 -2.08 0.69
CA GLU A 80 3.23 -3.40 1.22
C GLU A 80 1.82 -3.84 0.81
N ALA A 81 0.82 -2.96 0.94
CA ALA A 81 -0.55 -3.24 0.54
C ALA A 81 -0.68 -3.54 -0.97
N ARG A 82 0.07 -2.81 -1.82
CA ARG A 82 0.11 -3.06 -3.26
C ARG A 82 0.70 -4.42 -3.60
N GLU A 83 1.81 -4.78 -2.95
CA GLU A 83 2.41 -6.11 -3.14
C GLU A 83 1.50 -7.22 -2.61
N LEU A 84 0.82 -7.01 -1.48
CA LEU A 84 -0.16 -7.95 -0.97
C LEU A 84 -1.29 -8.18 -1.97
N VAL A 85 -1.91 -7.11 -2.49
CA VAL A 85 -2.99 -7.21 -3.49
C VAL A 85 -2.50 -7.95 -4.74
N LYS A 86 -1.30 -7.64 -5.21
CA LYS A 86 -0.69 -8.31 -6.37
C LYS A 86 -0.48 -9.82 -6.10
N CYS A 87 0.09 -10.17 -4.95
CA CYS A 87 0.31 -11.55 -4.56
C CYS A 87 -1.01 -12.32 -4.44
N THR A 88 -1.98 -11.76 -3.71
CA THR A 88 -3.31 -12.34 -3.53
C THR A 88 -4.02 -12.53 -4.85
N LYS A 89 -3.95 -11.55 -5.77
CA LYS A 89 -4.51 -11.70 -7.12
C LYS A 89 -3.90 -12.89 -7.87
N THR A 90 -2.57 -12.98 -7.92
CA THR A 90 -1.88 -14.10 -8.59
C THR A 90 -2.30 -15.46 -8.02
N ILE A 91 -2.46 -15.54 -6.70
CA ILE A 91 -2.92 -16.76 -6.02
C ILE A 91 -4.34 -17.11 -6.46
N TYR A 92 -5.26 -16.14 -6.46
CA TYR A 92 -6.65 -16.38 -6.87
C TYR A 92 -6.76 -16.73 -8.36
N ASP A 93 -6.00 -16.08 -9.24
CA ASP A 93 -5.98 -16.39 -10.67
C ASP A 93 -5.55 -17.86 -10.88
N HIS A 94 -4.50 -18.32 -10.21
CA HIS A 94 -4.07 -19.73 -10.28
C HIS A 94 -5.10 -20.71 -9.71
N HIS A 95 -5.75 -20.35 -8.59
CA HIS A 95 -6.83 -21.18 -8.03
C HIS A 95 -8.01 -21.29 -8.98
N PHE A 96 -8.36 -20.19 -9.66
CA PHE A 96 -9.45 -20.15 -10.62
C PHE A 96 -9.17 -21.06 -11.82
N GLU A 97 -7.98 -20.95 -12.41
CA GLU A 97 -7.54 -21.83 -13.50
C GLU A 97 -7.62 -23.32 -13.11
N LYS A 98 -7.20 -23.64 -11.88
CA LYS A 98 -7.26 -25.02 -11.38
C LYS A 98 -8.70 -25.52 -11.24
N ILE A 99 -9.61 -24.71 -10.70
CA ILE A 99 -11.02 -25.06 -10.56
C ILE A 99 -11.66 -25.25 -11.93
N GLU A 100 -11.39 -24.36 -12.90
CA GLU A 100 -11.89 -24.49 -14.26
C GLU A 100 -11.41 -25.78 -14.93
N GLN A 101 -10.14 -26.14 -14.75
CA GLN A 101 -9.59 -27.39 -15.27
C GLN A 101 -10.27 -28.61 -14.61
N GLU A 102 -10.40 -28.61 -13.29
CA GLU A 102 -11.06 -29.71 -12.56
C GLU A 102 -12.53 -29.86 -12.99
N GLU A 103 -13.26 -28.75 -13.16
CA GLU A 103 -14.64 -28.76 -13.63
C GLU A 103 -14.73 -29.32 -15.06
N PHE A 104 -13.87 -28.88 -15.96
CA PHE A 104 -13.81 -29.39 -17.33
C PHE A 104 -13.55 -30.91 -17.37
N GLU A 105 -12.58 -31.39 -16.59
CA GLU A 105 -12.27 -32.82 -16.51
C GLU A 105 -13.43 -33.64 -15.95
N ASN A 106 -14.11 -33.13 -14.92
CA ASN A 106 -15.27 -33.77 -14.32
C ASN A 106 -16.46 -33.82 -15.27
N GLN A 107 -16.75 -32.73 -15.98
CA GLN A 107 -17.79 -32.70 -17.01
C GLN A 107 -17.49 -33.70 -18.13
N ARG A 108 -16.23 -33.77 -18.59
CA ARG A 108 -15.82 -34.73 -19.62
C ARG A 108 -16.02 -36.18 -19.16
N LYS A 109 -15.63 -36.51 -17.93
CA LYS A 109 -15.84 -37.86 -17.35
C LYS A 109 -17.32 -38.18 -17.22
N LEU A 110 -18.13 -37.23 -16.74
CA LEU A 110 -19.56 -37.40 -16.60
C LEU A 110 -20.23 -37.66 -17.96
N HIS A 111 -19.85 -36.89 -18.99
CA HIS A 111 -20.37 -37.06 -20.34
C HIS A 111 -20.06 -38.47 -20.89
N ALA A 112 -18.81 -38.91 -20.78
CA ALA A 112 -18.41 -40.26 -21.20
C ALA A 112 -19.17 -41.37 -20.44
N ASN A 113 -19.39 -41.20 -19.13
CA ASN A 113 -20.17 -42.16 -18.34
C ASN A 113 -21.64 -42.20 -18.79
N ILE A 114 -22.24 -41.05 -19.11
CA ILE A 114 -23.61 -40.99 -19.63
C ILE A 114 -23.70 -41.69 -20.97
N GLU A 115 -22.77 -41.42 -21.90
CA GLU A 115 -22.71 -42.09 -23.19
C GLU A 115 -22.61 -43.61 -23.03
N GLN A 116 -21.73 -44.08 -22.13
CA GLN A 116 -21.57 -45.51 -21.86
C GLN A 116 -22.86 -46.13 -21.29
N VAL A 117 -23.47 -45.51 -20.28
CA VAL A 117 -24.71 -46.04 -19.67
C VAL A 117 -25.87 -46.05 -20.69
N VAL A 118 -25.93 -45.07 -21.59
CA VAL A 118 -26.93 -45.06 -22.66
C VAL A 118 -26.70 -46.21 -23.64
N ALA A 119 -25.44 -46.51 -24.00
CA ALA A 119 -25.10 -47.65 -24.84
C ALA A 119 -25.45 -48.99 -24.15
N ASP A 120 -25.04 -49.16 -22.89
CA ASP A 120 -25.33 -50.37 -22.10
C ASP A 120 -26.84 -50.61 -21.97
N LEU A 121 -27.63 -49.54 -21.79
CA LEU A 121 -29.08 -49.62 -21.73
C LEU A 121 -29.70 -50.05 -23.08
N ALA A 122 -29.14 -49.57 -24.19
CA ALA A 122 -29.60 -49.96 -25.52
C ALA A 122 -29.31 -51.46 -25.78
N ASP A 123 -28.13 -51.93 -25.39
CA ASP A 123 -27.74 -53.33 -25.50
C ASP A 123 -28.63 -54.23 -24.61
N ALA A 124 -28.85 -53.85 -23.35
CA ALA A 124 -29.73 -54.59 -22.45
C ALA A 124 -31.19 -54.69 -22.97
N ARG A 125 -31.70 -53.63 -23.61
CA ARG A 125 -33.02 -53.65 -24.26
C ARG A 125 -33.05 -54.61 -25.43
N ARG A 126 -32.00 -54.62 -26.26
CA ARG A 126 -31.87 -55.54 -27.39
C ARG A 126 -31.84 -57.00 -26.93
N ASP A 127 -31.09 -57.30 -25.88
CA ASP A 127 -30.99 -58.64 -25.31
C ASP A 127 -32.32 -59.09 -24.70
N TYR A 128 -33.06 -58.18 -24.05
CA TYR A 128 -34.40 -58.44 -23.54
C TYR A 128 -35.38 -58.78 -24.67
N ASP A 129 -35.41 -57.98 -25.74
CA ASP A 129 -36.27 -58.22 -26.89
C ASP A 129 -35.97 -59.58 -27.56
N LEU A 130 -34.68 -59.94 -27.66
CA LEU A 130 -34.26 -61.24 -28.18
C LEU A 130 -34.74 -62.38 -27.28
N LEU A 131 -34.54 -62.27 -25.97
CA LEU A 131 -34.96 -63.28 -25.00
C LEU A 131 -36.47 -63.46 -24.99
N GLN A 132 -37.24 -62.38 -25.17
CA GLN A 132 -38.69 -62.45 -25.30
C GLN A 132 -39.09 -63.29 -26.53
N VAL A 133 -38.46 -63.05 -27.69
CA VAL A 133 -38.70 -63.83 -28.91
C VAL A 133 -38.31 -65.30 -28.73
N GLU A 134 -37.18 -65.58 -28.07
CA GLU A 134 -36.75 -66.95 -27.77
C GLU A 134 -37.73 -67.66 -26.83
N TYR A 135 -38.20 -66.98 -25.79
CA TYR A 135 -39.21 -67.50 -24.87
C TYR A 135 -40.51 -67.84 -25.58
N GLU A 136 -41.01 -66.94 -26.44
CA GLU A 136 -42.22 -67.17 -27.25
C GLU A 136 -42.06 -68.40 -28.16
N LYS A 137 -40.90 -68.56 -28.81
CA LYS A 137 -40.60 -69.74 -29.63
C LYS A 137 -40.63 -71.03 -28.82
N VAL A 138 -40.01 -71.06 -27.64
CA VAL A 138 -40.00 -72.24 -26.75
C VAL A 138 -41.41 -72.56 -26.27
N LEU A 139 -42.21 -71.54 -25.94
CA LEU A 139 -43.59 -71.70 -25.51
C LEU A 139 -44.44 -72.36 -26.61
N ILE A 140 -44.33 -71.88 -27.85
CA ILE A 140 -45.03 -72.45 -29.01
C ILE A 140 -44.59 -73.90 -29.26
N ALA A 141 -43.28 -74.17 -29.25
CA ALA A 141 -42.75 -75.52 -29.46
C ALA A 141 -43.27 -76.50 -28.39
N ASN A 142 -43.30 -76.07 -27.12
CA ASN A 142 -43.87 -76.87 -26.03
C ASN A 142 -45.38 -77.11 -26.20
N GLN A 143 -46.15 -76.10 -26.58
CA GLN A 143 -47.59 -76.24 -26.84
C GLN A 143 -47.88 -77.22 -27.99
N GLN A 144 -47.07 -77.24 -29.04
CA GLN A 144 -47.20 -78.16 -30.17
C GLN A 144 -46.74 -79.60 -29.86
N SER A 145 -45.82 -79.77 -28.91
CA SER A 145 -45.31 -81.09 -28.48
C SER A 145 -46.30 -81.89 -27.63
N VAL A 146 -47.17 -81.21 -26.85
CA VAL A 146 -48.14 -81.87 -25.95
C VAL A 146 -49.16 -82.77 -26.69
N PRO A 147 -49.82 -82.32 -27.79
CA PRO A 147 -50.69 -83.18 -28.60
C PRO A 147 -49.95 -84.35 -29.22
N ILE A 148 -48.76 -84.11 -29.79
CA ILE A 148 -47.93 -85.16 -30.42
C ILE A 148 -47.54 -86.24 -29.40
N THR A 149 -47.18 -85.83 -28.18
CA THR A 149 -46.81 -86.76 -27.11
C THR A 149 -48.02 -87.57 -26.61
N ARG A 150 -49.21 -86.96 -26.60
CA ARG A 150 -50.47 -87.65 -26.27
C ARG A 150 -50.84 -88.67 -27.35
N ASP A 151 -50.72 -88.30 -28.62
CA ASP A 151 -50.99 -89.18 -29.75
C ASP A 151 -49.99 -90.34 -29.82
N MET A 152 -48.68 -90.07 -29.60
CA MET A 152 -47.67 -91.12 -29.50
C MET A 152 -47.92 -92.10 -28.34
N ARG A 153 -48.38 -91.62 -27.18
CA ARG A 153 -48.77 -92.50 -26.06
C ARG A 153 -50.03 -93.32 -26.35
N SER A 154 -50.89 -92.90 -27.26
CA SER A 154 -52.09 -93.66 -27.66
C SER A 154 -51.80 -94.77 -28.69
N LEU A 155 -50.58 -94.80 -29.23
CA LEU A 155 -50.11 -95.76 -30.24
C LEU A 155 -49.17 -96.84 -29.68
N ILE A 156 -48.89 -96.84 -28.37
CA ILE A 156 -48.09 -97.84 -27.63
C ILE A 156 -49.03 -98.60 -26.69
#